data_AF-A0A1W9JSL2-F1
#
_entry.id   AF-A0A1W9JSL2-F1
#
_cell.length_a   1.000
_cell.length_b   1.000
_cell.length_c   1.000
_cell.angle_alpha   90.00
_cell.angle_beta   90.00
_cell.angle_gamma   90.00
#
_symmetry.space_group_name_H-M   'P 1'
#
loop_
_entity.id
_entity.type
_entity.pdbx_description
1 polymer ?
#
loop_
_entity_poly.entity_id
_entity_poly.type
_entity_poly.pdbx_seq_one_letter_code
_entity_poly.pdbx_strand_id
1 'polypeptide(L)'
;MAKYCTLADCADPVVAVTNEHLEGADVYVDLALGTAGISPVDAASITLPNAILKAVAVAWAKRLAAIDGSMGDNSLMIDKANQYKTSADMLAKQLNRAALGLAEPTNGGFGSITLGRA
;
A
#
# COMPACT_ATOMS: atom_id res chain seq x y z
N MET A 1 -6.35 -13.30 8.41
CA MET A 1 -7.54 -12.77 7.69
C MET A 1 -7.18 -11.41 7.13
N ALA A 2 -7.31 -11.24 5.81
CA ALA A 2 -6.88 -10.02 5.14
C ALA A 2 -7.75 -8.82 5.53
N LYS A 3 -7.11 -7.68 5.84
CA LYS A 3 -7.77 -6.45 6.30
C LYS A 3 -8.20 -5.54 5.17
N TYR A 4 -7.41 -5.45 4.10
CA TYR A 4 -7.58 -4.40 3.08
C TYR A 4 -8.17 -4.89 1.75
N CYS A 5 -8.08 -6.18 1.44
CA CYS A 5 -8.61 -6.76 0.21
C CYS A 5 -9.09 -8.20 0.39
N THR A 6 -9.98 -8.65 -0.50
CA THR A 6 -10.48 -10.02 -0.53
C THR A 6 -9.98 -10.75 -1.78
N LEU A 7 -10.03 -12.09 -1.78
CA LEU A 7 -9.65 -12.90 -2.94
C LEU A 7 -10.43 -12.51 -4.21
N ALA A 8 -11.70 -12.13 -4.06
CA ALA A 8 -12.53 -11.69 -5.18
C ALA A 8 -12.01 -10.40 -5.84
N ASP A 9 -11.39 -9.52 -5.06
CA ASP A 9 -10.82 -8.26 -5.57
C ASP A 9 -9.52 -8.48 -6.36
N CYS A 10 -8.85 -9.60 -6.09
CA CYS A 10 -7.60 -9.98 -6.72
C CYS A 10 -7.78 -10.93 -7.91
N ALA A 11 -9.02 -11.18 -8.35
CA ALA A 11 -9.30 -12.04 -9.48
C ALA A 11 -8.52 -11.59 -10.72
N ASP A 12 -7.66 -12.48 -11.22
CA ASP A 12 -6.84 -12.25 -12.39
C ASP A 12 -6.73 -13.57 -13.18
N PRO A 13 -6.96 -13.57 -14.51
CA PRO A 13 -6.85 -14.80 -15.30
C PRO A 13 -5.41 -15.31 -15.43
N VAL A 14 -4.41 -14.52 -15.05
CA VAL A 14 -2.99 -14.83 -15.23
C VAL A 14 -2.33 -15.35 -13.95
N VAL A 15 -2.77 -14.88 -12.77
CA VAL A 15 -2.11 -15.18 -11.49
C VAL A 15 -3.11 -15.72 -10.46
N ALA A 16 -2.75 -16.84 -9.83
CA ALA A 16 -3.56 -17.44 -8.76
C ALA A 16 -3.19 -16.81 -7.41
N VAL A 17 -4.06 -15.94 -6.90
CA VAL A 17 -3.86 -15.28 -5.60
C VAL A 17 -4.43 -16.16 -4.49
N THR A 18 -3.64 -16.40 -3.45
CA THR A 18 -4.01 -17.18 -2.26
C THR A 18 -4.17 -16.27 -1.05
N ASN A 19 -4.72 -16.79 0.05
CA ASN A 19 -4.85 -16.01 1.29
C ASN A 19 -3.50 -15.57 1.85
N GLU A 20 -2.44 -16.36 1.67
CA GLU A 20 -1.08 -16.02 2.10
C GLU A 20 -0.56 -14.77 1.37
N HIS A 21 -0.87 -14.63 0.08
CA HIS A 21 -0.53 -13.44 -0.70
C HIS A 21 -1.27 -12.19 -0.21
N LEU A 22 -2.51 -12.34 0.26
CA LEU A 22 -3.27 -11.23 0.84
C LEU A 22 -2.67 -10.80 2.19
N GLU A 23 -2.25 -11.74 3.02
CA GLU A 23 -1.61 -11.44 4.30
C GLU A 23 -0.25 -10.75 4.11
N GLY A 24 0.53 -11.17 3.11
CA GLY A 24 1.76 -10.46 2.72
C GLY A 24 1.50 -9.06 2.15
N ALA A 25 0.36 -8.86 1.47
CA ALA A 25 -0.06 -7.54 0.99
C ALA A 25 -0.49 -6.60 2.13
N ASP A 26 -1.16 -7.11 3.15
CA ASP A 26 -1.51 -6.31 4.32
C ASP A 26 -0.26 -5.76 5.03
N VAL A 27 0.78 -6.59 5.18
CA VAL A 27 2.07 -6.16 5.77
C VAL A 27 2.70 -5.02 4.96
N TYR A 28 2.64 -5.10 3.62
CA TYR A 28 3.15 -4.03 2.76
C TYR A 28 2.32 -2.75 2.88
N VAL A 29 0.99 -2.84 2.95
CA VAL A 29 0.11 -1.67 3.15
C VAL A 29 0.38 -1.01 4.50
N ASP A 30 0.51 -1.79 5.57
CA ASP A 30 0.84 -1.28 6.91
C ASP A 30 2.21 -0.58 6.91
N LEU A 31 3.20 -1.16 6.22
CA LEU A 31 4.51 -0.52 6.04
C LEU A 31 4.40 0.79 5.24
N ALA A 32 3.64 0.79 4.15
CA ALA A 32 3.43 1.96 3.30
C ALA A 32 2.77 3.12 4.08
N LEU A 33 1.75 2.80 4.90
CA LEU A 33 1.14 3.75 5.84
C LEU A 33 2.17 4.32 6.82
N GLY A 34 3.01 3.46 7.42
CA GLY A 34 4.10 3.88 8.29
C GLY A 34 5.09 4.83 7.61
N THR A 35 5.49 4.52 6.37
CA THR A 35 6.40 5.38 5.59
C THR A 35 5.76 6.73 5.19
N ALA A 36 4.44 6.78 5.07
CA ALA A 36 3.69 8.01 4.84
C ALA A 36 3.50 8.85 6.12
N GLY A 37 4.08 8.43 7.25
CA GLY A 37 3.97 9.12 8.54
C GLY A 37 2.60 8.93 9.20
N ILE A 38 1.87 7.87 8.84
CA ILE A 38 0.57 7.54 9.42
C ILE A 38 0.83 6.57 10.56
N SER A 39 0.49 6.99 11.77
CA SER A 39 0.68 6.14 12.95
C SER A 39 -0.31 4.97 12.94
N PRO A 40 -0.03 3.86 13.65
CA PRO A 40 -0.98 2.76 13.79
C PRO A 40 -2.34 3.18 14.36
N VAL A 41 -2.35 4.26 15.17
CA VAL A 41 -3.57 4.85 15.75
C VAL A 41 -4.36 5.62 14.70
N ASP A 42 -3.68 6.40 13.85
CA ASP A 42 -4.31 7.05 12.69
C ASP A 42 -4.84 5.99 11.71
N ALA A 43 -4.07 4.92 11.47
CA ALA A 43 -4.46 3.81 10.59
C ALA A 43 -5.73 3.08 11.09
N ALA A 44 -5.89 2.92 12.41
CA ALA A 44 -7.10 2.38 13.01
C ALA A 44 -8.33 3.31 12.88
N SER A 45 -8.09 4.60 12.62
CA SER A 45 -9.14 5.61 12.41
C SER A 45 -9.58 5.70 10.94
N ILE A 46 -8.90 5.00 10.03
CA ILE A 46 -9.28 4.94 8.62
C ILE A 46 -10.56 4.12 8.47
N THR A 47 -11.56 4.71 7.85
CA THR A 47 -12.80 4.00 7.53
C THR A 47 -12.55 3.02 6.38
N LEU A 48 -12.69 1.73 6.65
CA LEU A 48 -12.65 0.67 5.64
C LEU A 48 -14.05 0.40 5.08
N PRO A 49 -14.19 0.08 3.78
CA PRO A 49 -13.13 -0.10 2.79
C PRO A 49 -12.63 1.22 2.19
N ASN A 50 -11.31 1.41 2.13
CA ASN A 50 -10.68 2.52 1.40
C ASN A 50 -10.19 2.02 0.04
N ALA A 51 -10.65 2.68 -1.04
CA ALA A 51 -10.33 2.27 -2.41
C ALA A 51 -8.83 2.30 -2.72
N ILE A 52 -8.07 3.25 -2.15
CA ILE A 52 -6.63 3.38 -2.38
C ILE A 52 -5.87 2.27 -1.66
N LEU A 53 -6.18 2.02 -0.38
CA LEU A 53 -5.57 0.92 0.38
C LEU A 53 -5.87 -0.44 -0.26
N LYS A 54 -7.10 -0.62 -0.71
CA LYS A 54 -7.51 -1.81 -1.45
C LYS A 54 -6.72 -1.96 -2.75
N ALA A 55 -6.56 -0.89 -3.53
CA ALA A 55 -5.81 -0.95 -4.79
C ALA A 55 -4.33 -1.29 -4.57
N VAL A 56 -3.69 -0.72 -3.54
CA VAL A 56 -2.30 -1.04 -3.15
C VAL A 56 -2.21 -2.51 -2.74
N ALA A 57 -3.12 -2.99 -1.89
CA ALA A 57 -3.16 -4.38 -1.43
C ALA A 57 -3.33 -5.35 -2.59
N VAL A 58 -4.26 -5.08 -3.51
CA VAL A 58 -4.49 -5.92 -4.71
C VAL A 58 -3.25 -5.97 -5.60
N ALA A 59 -2.62 -4.83 -5.88
CA ALA A 59 -1.41 -4.78 -6.70
C ALA A 59 -0.27 -5.58 -6.06
N TRP A 60 -0.08 -5.47 -4.75
CA TRP A 60 0.95 -6.22 -4.05
C TRP A 60 0.66 -7.72 -3.94
N ALA A 61 -0.59 -8.10 -3.70
CA ALA A 61 -1.01 -9.50 -3.69
C ALA A 61 -0.78 -10.17 -5.05
N LYS A 62 -1.11 -9.47 -6.14
CA LYS A 62 -0.84 -9.94 -7.52
C LYS A 62 0.66 -10.07 -7.81
N ARG A 63 1.48 -9.15 -7.27
CA ARG A 63 2.94 -9.27 -7.33
C ARG A 63 3.42 -10.55 -6.65
N LEU A 64 2.98 -10.82 -5.42
CA LEU A 64 3.39 -12.02 -4.69
C LEU A 64 2.98 -13.29 -5.42
N ALA A 65 1.74 -13.34 -5.92
CA ALA A 65 1.25 -14.46 -6.74
C ALA A 65 2.05 -14.65 -8.04
N ALA A 66 2.44 -13.56 -8.70
CA ALA A 66 3.27 -13.63 -9.91
C ALA A 66 4.69 -14.14 -9.62
N ILE A 67 5.27 -13.81 -8.45
CA ILE A 67 6.58 -14.32 -8.02
C ILE A 67 6.49 -15.81 -7.70
N ASP A 68 5.48 -16.23 -6.97
CA ASP A 68 5.30 -17.63 -6.59
C ASP A 68 5.03 -18.53 -7.81
N GLY A 69 4.28 -18.01 -8.80
CA GLY A 69 4.06 -18.66 -10.08
C GLY A 69 5.24 -18.58 -11.07
N SER A 70 6.35 -17.91 -10.71
CA SER A 70 7.51 -17.78 -11.58
C SER A 70 8.40 -19.03 -11.52
N MET A 71 8.40 -19.83 -12.59
CA MET A 71 9.38 -20.91 -12.76
C MET A 71 10.65 -20.36 -13.43
N GLY A 72 11.56 -19.82 -12.61
CA GLY A 72 12.90 -19.36 -13.02
C GLY A 72 13.04 -17.85 -13.28
N ASP A 73 14.29 -17.37 -13.16
CA ASP A 73 14.70 -15.95 -13.11
C ASP A 73 14.36 -15.09 -14.34
N ASN A 74 13.93 -15.70 -15.45
CA ASN A 74 13.66 -15.01 -16.72
C ASN A 74 12.26 -15.28 -17.28
N SER A 75 11.31 -15.59 -16.39
CA SER A 75 9.92 -15.86 -16.79
C SER A 75 9.12 -14.57 -16.96
N LEU A 76 8.20 -14.55 -17.93
CA LEU A 76 7.25 -13.46 -18.20
C LEU A 76 6.45 -13.03 -16.95
N MET A 77 6.39 -13.91 -15.94
CA MET A 77 5.76 -13.65 -14.65
C MET A 77 6.57 -12.70 -13.76
N ILE A 78 7.90 -12.70 -13.86
CA ILE A 78 8.77 -11.75 -13.13
C ILE A 78 8.60 -10.33 -13.69
N ASP A 79 8.50 -10.18 -15.01
CA ASP A 79 8.21 -8.89 -15.64
C ASP A 79 6.84 -8.34 -15.18
N LYS A 80 5.83 -9.21 -15.11
CA LYS A 80 4.52 -8.85 -14.56
C LYS A 80 4.60 -8.50 -13.08
N ALA A 81 5.33 -9.27 -12.28
CA ALA A 81 5.56 -8.97 -10.86
C ALA A 81 6.19 -7.57 -10.67
N ASN A 82 7.14 -7.20 -11.54
CA ASN A 82 7.75 -5.88 -11.54
C ASN A 82 6.75 -4.78 -11.93
N GLN A 83 5.89 -5.01 -12.91
CA GLN A 83 4.82 -4.06 -13.26
C GLN A 83 3.82 -3.85 -12.11
N TYR A 84 3.42 -4.94 -11.44
CA TYR A 84 2.57 -4.87 -10.26
C TYR A 84 3.26 -4.15 -9.10
N LYS A 85 4.57 -4.36 -8.91
CA LYS A 85 5.39 -3.61 -7.95
C LYS A 85 5.35 -2.11 -8.24
N THR A 86 5.66 -1.70 -9.47
CA THR A 86 5.65 -0.28 -9.85
C THR A 86 4.28 0.36 -9.65
N SER A 87 3.21 -0.39 -9.95
CA SER A 87 1.83 0.05 -9.73
C SER A 87 1.54 0.24 -8.23
N ALA A 88 1.92 -0.73 -7.40
CA ALA A 88 1.78 -0.66 -5.94
C ALA A 88 2.58 0.53 -5.37
N ASP A 89 3.83 0.72 -5.78
CA ASP A 89 4.68 1.81 -5.33
C ASP A 89 4.12 3.18 -5.75
N MET A 90 3.56 3.29 -6.96
CA MET A 90 2.91 4.52 -7.43
C MET A 90 1.66 4.85 -6.63
N LEU A 91 0.82 3.86 -6.35
CA LEU A 91 -0.37 4.01 -5.51
C LEU A 91 0.00 4.32 -4.05
N ALA A 92 1.05 3.69 -3.54
CA ALA A 92 1.57 3.96 -2.19
C ALA A 92 2.07 5.40 -2.05
N LYS A 93 2.70 5.98 -3.09
CA LYS A 93 3.08 7.41 -3.10
C LYS A 93 1.90 8.37 -3.07
N GLN A 94 0.71 7.91 -3.46
CA GLN A 94 -0.52 8.71 -3.38
C GLN A 94 -1.17 8.62 -1.99
N LEU A 95 -0.66 7.77 -1.09
CA LEU A 95 -1.11 7.72 0.31
C LEU A 95 -0.70 9.02 1.01
N ASN A 96 -1.68 9.88 1.20
CA ASN A 96 -1.55 11.06 2.05
C ASN A 96 -2.74 11.11 3.03
N ARG A 97 -2.60 11.86 4.13
CA ARG A 97 -3.63 11.95 5.17
C ARG A 97 -4.98 12.38 4.60
N ALA A 98 -4.99 13.32 3.66
CA ALA A 98 -6.20 13.81 2.99
C ALA A 98 -6.92 12.73 2.16
N ALA A 99 -6.19 11.91 1.42
CA ALA A 99 -6.69 10.82 0.59
C ALA A 99 -7.24 9.66 1.42
N LEU A 100 -6.81 9.57 2.68
CA LEU A 100 -7.30 8.60 3.66
C LEU A 100 -8.41 9.18 4.55
N GLY A 101 -8.82 10.42 4.31
CA GLY A 101 -9.86 11.10 5.10
C GLY A 101 -9.44 11.41 6.54
N LEU A 102 -8.14 11.39 6.82
CA LEU A 102 -7.58 11.72 8.12
C LEU A 102 -7.40 13.23 8.25
N ALA A 103 -7.71 13.78 9.42
CA ALA A 103 -7.43 15.18 9.71
C ALA A 103 -5.93 15.48 9.59
N GLU A 104 -5.61 16.68 9.08
CA GLU A 104 -4.28 17.26 9.14
C GLU A 104 -3.79 17.21 10.61
N PRO A 105 -2.53 16.84 10.86
CA PRO A 105 -2.01 16.81 12.21
C PRO A 105 -2.06 18.23 12.78
N THR A 106 -2.79 18.41 13.87
CA THR A 106 -3.04 19.70 14.54
C THR A 106 -1.76 20.43 15.01
N ASN A 107 -0.58 19.82 14.86
CA ASN A 107 0.72 20.36 15.25
C ASN A 107 1.61 20.80 14.08
N GLY A 108 1.04 21.12 12.91
CA GLY A 108 1.73 21.82 11.81
C GLY A 108 1.98 23.31 12.09
N GLY A 109 2.31 23.68 13.33
CA GLY A 109 2.81 25.01 13.62
C GLY A 109 4.14 25.18 12.90
N PHE A 110 4.13 25.86 11.76
CA PHE A 110 5.34 26.37 11.13
C PHE A 110 6.02 27.25 12.17
N GLY A 111 7.04 26.72 12.86
CA GLY A 111 7.87 27.49 13.77
C GLY A 111 8.50 28.63 12.99
N SER A 112 7.97 29.84 13.13
CA SER A 112 8.59 31.03 12.58
C SER A 112 9.92 31.24 13.29
N ILE A 113 11.03 30.91 12.63
CA ILE A 113 12.35 31.27 13.12
C ILE A 113 12.54 32.76 12.82
N THR A 114 12.27 33.61 13.81
CA THR A 114 12.65 35.03 13.75
C THR A 114 14.17 35.12 13.90
N LEU A 115 14.90 35.25 12.79
CA LEU A 115 16.30 35.67 12.82
C LEU A 115 16.37 37.14 13.25
N GLY A 116 16.46 37.36 14.56
CA GLY A 116 16.81 38.65 15.13
C GLY A 116 18.26 39.01 14.75
N ARG A 117 18.42 40.12 14.03
CA ARG A 117 19.73 40.74 13.79
C ARG A 117 19.97 41.66 15.00
N ALA A 118 20.89 41.29 15.88
CA ALA A 118 21.42 42.19 16.91
C ALA A 118 22.52 43.06 16.30
#